data_AF-A0A4V1K3E9-F1
#
_entry.id   AF-A0A4V1K3E9-F1
#
_cell.length_a   1.000
_cell.length_b   1.000
_cell.length_c   1.000
_cell.angle_alpha   90.00
_cell.angle_beta   90.00
_cell.angle_gamma   90.00
#
_symmetry.space_group_name_H-M   'P 1'
#
loop_
_entity.id
_entity.type
_entity.pdbx_description
1 polymer ?
#
loop_
_entity_poly.entity_id
_entity_poly.type
_entity_poly.pdbx_seq_one_letter_code
_entity_poly.pdbx_strand_id
1 'polypeptide(L)' 'VNDHGLTHFGQPLLDEAVGHAKHRKIGDGFGYETSMENIDVSPVAAVALAYWNVKTSKRHPGSRAKAVAF' A
#
# COMPACT_ATOMS: atom_id res chain seq x y z
N VAL A 1 -3.76 2.88 -4.68
CA VAL A 1 -2.98 4.09 -4.33
C VAL A 1 -2.79 4.97 -5.56
N ASN A 2 -2.52 4.41 -6.75
CA ASN A 2 -2.49 5.16 -8.02
C ASN A 2 -3.86 5.29 -8.74
N ASP A 3 -4.95 5.12 -8.00
CA ASP A 3 -6.33 5.08 -8.52
C ASP A 3 -7.14 6.31 -8.07
N HIS A 4 -6.45 7.33 -7.53
CA HIS A 4 -6.96 8.58 -6.95
C HIS A 4 -8.09 8.46 -5.88
N GLY A 5 -8.55 7.27 -5.53
CA GLY A 5 -9.57 7.06 -4.48
C GLY A 5 -9.07 7.20 -3.04
N LEU A 6 -7.76 7.44 -2.85
CA LEU A 6 -7.14 7.67 -1.54
C LEU A 6 -6.04 8.72 -1.71
N THR A 7 -6.19 9.87 -1.08
CA THR A 7 -5.19 10.95 -1.05
C THR A 7 -4.59 11.09 0.34
N HIS A 8 -3.28 11.26 0.43
CA HIS A 8 -2.60 11.55 1.69
C HIS A 8 -2.53 13.05 1.93
N PHE A 9 -2.52 13.48 3.19
CA PHE A 9 -2.49 14.90 3.55
C PHE A 9 -1.07 15.46 3.48
N GLY A 10 -0.65 15.90 2.28
CA GLY A 10 0.47 16.82 2.06
C GLY A 10 1.74 16.47 2.82
N GLN A 11 2.26 15.26 2.62
CA GLN A 11 3.51 14.80 3.22
C GLN A 11 4.57 14.80 2.12
N PRO A 12 5.50 15.78 2.09
CA PRO A 12 6.42 15.95 0.96
C PRO A 12 7.24 14.69 0.63
N LEU A 13 7.68 13.96 1.66
CA LEU A 13 8.40 12.68 1.50
C LEU A 13 7.54 11.61 0.83
N LEU A 14 6.23 11.60 1.11
CA LEU A 14 5.30 10.65 0.51
C LEU A 14 4.91 11.09 -0.90
N ASP A 15 4.76 12.40 -1.15
CA ASP A 15 4.51 12.95 -2.49
C ASP A 15 5.64 12.56 -3.46
N GLU A 16 6.89 12.75 -3.03
CA GLU A 16 8.08 12.36 -3.79
C GLU A 16 8.15 10.84 -3.99
N ALA A 17 7.93 10.06 -2.92
CA ALA A 17 7.93 8.61 -3.03
C ALA A 17 6.83 8.07 -3.95
N VAL A 18 5.62 8.64 -3.93
CA VAL A 18 4.50 8.26 -4.84
C VAL A 18 4.81 8.62 -6.28
N GLY A 19 5.36 9.82 -6.53
CA GLY A 19 5.74 10.26 -7.87
C GLY A 19 6.76 9.35 -8.55
N HIS A 20 7.58 8.66 -7.75
CA HIS A 20 8.68 7.83 -8.23
C HIS A 20 8.50 6.33 -7.96
N ALA A 21 7.39 5.89 -7.37
CA ALA A 21 7.13 4.50 -7.09
C ALA A 21 6.62 3.74 -8.33
N LYS A 22 7.30 2.66 -8.69
CA LYS A 22 6.86 1.67 -9.68
C LYS A 22 6.23 0.48 -8.98
N HIS A 23 5.07 0.05 -9.46
CA HIS A 23 4.41 -1.15 -8.96
C HIS A 23 5.19 -2.39 -9.40
N ARG A 24 5.54 -3.26 -8.44
CA ARG A 24 6.27 -4.51 -8.66
C ARG A 24 5.45 -5.69 -8.17
N LYS A 25 5.22 -6.68 -9.03
CA LYS A 25 4.56 -7.94 -8.63
C LYS A 25 5.52 -8.80 -7.81
N ILE A 26 5.06 -9.32 -6.68
CA ILE A 26 5.84 -10.23 -5.80
C ILE A 26 4.97 -11.44 -5.46
N GLY A 27 5.09 -12.53 -6.22
CA GLY A 27 4.22 -13.70 -6.07
C GLY A 27 2.74 -13.31 -6.22
N ASP A 28 1.93 -13.62 -5.20
CA ASP A 28 0.51 -13.25 -5.08
C ASP A 28 0.29 -11.85 -4.47
N GLY A 29 1.38 -11.17 -4.11
CA GLY A 29 1.37 -9.83 -3.52
C GLY A 29 1.94 -8.76 -4.45
N PHE A 30 2.08 -7.57 -3.89
CA PHE A 30 2.67 -6.41 -4.55
C PHE A 30 3.72 -5.73 -3.66
N GLY A 31 4.67 -5.08 -4.31
CA GLY A 31 5.62 -4.17 -3.68
C GLY A 31 5.86 -2.94 -4.56
N TYR A 32 6.73 -2.06 -4.09
CA TYR A 32 7.11 -0.86 -4.80
C TYR A 32 8.61 -0.86 -5.03
N GLU A 33 9.02 -0.43 -6.21
CA GLU A 33 10.40 -0.23 -6.60
C GLU A 33 10.60 1.24 -6.96
N THR A 34 11.81 1.77 -6.72
CA THR A 34 12.11 3.14 -7.11
C THR A 34 12.33 3.24 -8.62
N SER A 35 11.79 4.29 -9.24
CA SER A 35 12.06 4.64 -10.63
C SER A 35 13.36 5.40 -10.84
N MET A 36 13.97 5.91 -9.76
CA MET A 36 15.14 6.81 -9.77
C MET A 36 16.09 6.48 -8.62
N GLU A 37 17.39 6.65 -8.85
CA GLU A 37 18.41 6.45 -7.82
C GLU A 37 18.25 7.48 -6.69
N ASN A 38 18.48 7.07 -5.44
CA ASN A 38 18.36 7.88 -4.21
C ASN A 38 16.96 8.29 -3.74
N ILE A 39 15.88 7.71 -4.30
CA ILE A 39 14.52 7.94 -3.79
C ILE A 39 14.07 6.76 -2.93
N ASP A 40 13.70 7.04 -1.68
CA ASP A 40 13.15 6.05 -0.76
C ASP A 40 11.64 5.87 -0.98
N VAL A 41 11.24 4.69 -1.44
CA VAL A 41 9.83 4.31 -1.65
C VAL A 41 9.23 3.55 -0.46
N SER A 42 9.98 3.37 0.63
CA SER A 42 9.51 2.72 1.87
C SER A 42 8.24 3.35 2.47
N PRO A 43 8.04 4.69 2.45
CA PRO A 43 6.81 5.30 2.94
C PRO A 43 5.55 4.83 2.19
N VAL A 44 5.64 4.64 0.87
CA VAL A 44 4.52 4.15 0.05
C VAL A 44 4.16 2.71 0.41
N ALA A 45 5.18 1.86 0.62
CA ALA A 45 4.98 0.49 1.07
C ALA A 45 4.31 0.45 2.45
N ALA A 46 4.75 1.30 3.40
CA ALA A 46 4.17 1.37 4.73
C ALA A 46 2.68 1.78 4.70
N VAL A 47 2.33 2.82 3.93
CA VAL A 47 0.93 3.28 3.79
C VAL A 47 0.06 2.23 3.12
N ALA A 48 0.55 1.58 2.06
CA ALA A 48 -0.20 0.52 1.38
C ALA A 48 -0.46 -0.68 2.29
N LEU A 49 0.52 -1.09 3.11
CA LEU A 49 0.36 -2.15 4.10
C LEU A 49 -0.61 -1.76 5.22
N ALA A 50 -0.53 -0.52 5.73
CA ALA A 50 -1.48 -0.02 6.72
C ALA A 50 -2.91 -0.04 6.18
N TYR A 51 -3.12 0.42 4.94
CA TYR A 51 -4.42 0.39 4.28
C TYR A 51 -4.94 -1.03 4.07
N TRP A 52 -4.08 -1.95 3.64
CA TRP A 52 -4.43 -3.36 3.48
C TRP A 52 -4.81 -4.01 4.82
N ASN A 53 -4.05 -3.73 5.88
CA ASN A 53 -4.34 -4.22 7.22
C ASN A 53 -5.70 -3.73 7.72
N VAL A 54 -6.09 -2.46 7.46
CA VAL A 54 -7.43 -1.98 7.81
C VAL A 54 -8.50 -2.77 7.06
N LYS A 55 -8.35 -2.95 5.74
CA LYS A 55 -9.32 -3.68 4.88
C LYS A 55 -9.47 -5.15 5.24
N THR A 56 -8.38 -5.80 5.65
CA THR A 56 -8.36 -7.25 5.94
C THR A 56 -8.48 -7.57 7.42
N SER A 57 -8.40 -6.56 8.30
CA SER A 57 -8.56 -6.78 9.73
C SER A 57 -9.92 -7.36 10.07
N LYS A 58 -9.95 -8.20 11.11
CA LYS A 58 -11.19 -8.75 11.70
C LYS A 58 -12.13 -7.66 12.25
N ARG A 59 -11.64 -6.42 12.39
CA ARG A 59 -12.39 -5.28 12.93
C ARG A 59 -13.14 -4.49 11.86
N HIS A 60 -12.94 -4.80 10.58
CA HIS A 60 -13.68 -4.14 9.51
C HIS A 60 -15.13 -4.67 9.46
N PRO A 61 -16.16 -3.83 9.66
CA PRO A 61 -17.55 -4.24 9.48
C PRO A 61 -17.73 -4.71 8.03
N GLY A 62 -18.13 -5.97 7.83
CA GLY A 62 -18.26 -6.58 6.49
C GLY A 62 -17.08 -7.44 6.03
N SER A 63 -16.02 -7.59 6.83
CA SER A 63 -15.02 -8.64 6.60
C SER A 63 -15.68 -10.01 6.72
N ARG A 64 -15.88 -10.70 5.59
CA ARG A 64 -16.20 -12.13 5.59
C ARG A 64 -14.93 -12.85 6.03
N ALA A 65 -14.77 -13.06 7.33
CA ALA A 65 -13.86 -14.07 7.82
C ALA A 65 -14.23 -15.38 7.10
N LYS A 66 -13.40 -15.83 6.14
CA LYS A 66 -13.53 -17.18 5.63
C LYS A 66 -13.27 -18.08 6.84
N ALA A 67 -14.34 -18.66 7.37
CA ALA A 67 -14.22 -19.77 8.31
C ALA A 67 -13.43 -20.86 7.58
N VAL A 68 -12.17 -21.03 7.96
CA VAL A 68 -11.41 -22.21 7.59
C VAL A 68 -11.94 -23.29 8.51
N ALA A 69 -12.80 -24.16 7.98
CA ALA A 69 -13.18 -25.38 8.66
C ALA A 69 -11.92 -26.27 8.73
N PHE A 70 -11.54 -26.66 9.95
CA PHE A 70 -10.61 -27.75 10.21
C PHE A 70 -11.38 -29.05 10.30
#